data_AF-E9GCY6-F1
#
_entry.id   AF-E9GCY6-F1
#
_cell.length_a   1.000
_cell.length_b   1.000
_cell.length_c   1.000
_cell.angle_alpha   90.00
_cell.angle_beta   90.00
_cell.angle_gamma   90.00
#
_symmetry.space_group_name_H-M   'P 1'
#
loop_
_entity.id
_entity.type
_entity.pdbx_description
1 polymer ?
#
loop_
_entity_poly.entity_id
_entity_poly.type
_entity_poly.pdbx_seq_one_letter_code
_entity_poly.pdbx_strand_id
1 'polypeptide(L)'
;MFRSSPAVGDDEELDPRIQVELEKLNTTTDEINRWETELDEANAGFRTLLSKSTQQLKALAKKLGSCIEKSRPYYDAFEEYKTAQERCQEAAVQFQRAFGIHKAAKETIALAEQRFISHQHEWKFDNAWQEMLNQATMRVMEAETQRQLSEKEHQKSAAIFETAKQKYQYLEKDLKSAIQKSRPYFEQKEDFQNKLMAQKLKVELIQQSVTQAKQSYSDTLKTLECISEEIHERRLLSRPREPGVGAEKSCSPPPSLNFDLDQCDILSLV
;
A
#
# COMPACT_ATOMS: atom_id res chain seq x y z
N MET A 1 -40.53 -51.15 39.48
CA MET A 1 -39.44 -51.11 38.47
C MET A 1 -39.90 -50.22 37.34
N PHE A 2 -39.30 -49.03 37.21
CA PHE A 2 -39.00 -48.34 35.95
C PHE A 2 -38.08 -47.19 36.35
N ARG A 3 -36.79 -47.32 36.03
CA ARG A 3 -35.82 -46.23 36.17
C ARG A 3 -36.16 -45.22 35.08
N SER A 4 -36.71 -44.08 35.47
CA SER A 4 -36.69 -42.91 34.61
C SER A 4 -35.26 -42.37 34.64
N SER A 5 -34.56 -42.49 33.51
CA SER A 5 -33.32 -41.76 33.25
C SER A 5 -33.52 -40.29 33.59
N PRO A 6 -32.57 -39.61 34.26
CA PRO A 6 -32.52 -38.17 34.15
C PRO A 6 -32.16 -37.90 32.69
N ALA A 7 -33.10 -37.33 31.94
CA ALA A 7 -32.77 -36.62 30.73
C ALA A 7 -31.70 -35.59 31.13
N VAL A 8 -30.48 -35.78 30.63
CA VAL A 8 -29.43 -34.75 30.65
C VAL A 8 -29.89 -33.68 29.66
N GLY A 9 -30.87 -32.90 30.09
CA GLY A 9 -30.98 -31.51 29.69
C GLY A 9 -30.08 -30.77 30.66
N ASP A 10 -28.90 -30.41 30.21
CA ASP A 10 -28.22 -29.22 30.70
C ASP A 10 -27.91 -28.43 29.44
N ASP A 11 -28.57 -27.27 29.35
CA ASP A 11 -28.22 -26.16 28.50
C ASP A 11 -26.69 -25.99 28.51
N GLU A 12 -26.01 -26.42 27.45
CA GLU A 12 -24.62 -26.04 27.25
C GLU A 12 -24.62 -24.54 27.02
N GLU A 13 -24.36 -23.79 28.11
CA GLU A 13 -24.12 -22.36 28.11
C GLU A 13 -23.13 -22.08 26.97
N LEU A 14 -23.63 -21.44 25.89
CA LEU A 14 -22.84 -21.12 24.72
C LEU A 14 -21.57 -20.43 25.20
N ASP A 15 -20.40 -20.94 24.78
CA ASP A 15 -19.12 -20.34 25.18
C ASP A 15 -19.21 -18.83 24.91
N PRO A 16 -19.04 -17.96 25.92
CA PRO A 16 -19.24 -16.52 25.77
C PRO A 16 -18.33 -15.93 24.67
N ARG A 17 -17.25 -16.61 24.30
CA ARG A 17 -16.38 -16.24 23.19
C ARG A 17 -17.06 -16.38 21.82
N ILE A 18 -17.93 -17.38 21.64
CA ILE A 18 -18.70 -17.55 20.40
C ILE A 18 -19.63 -16.35 20.20
N GLN A 19 -20.29 -15.89 21.26
CA GLN A 19 -21.18 -14.74 21.17
C GLN A 19 -20.43 -13.46 20.76
N VAL A 20 -19.25 -13.22 21.33
CA VAL A 20 -18.39 -12.07 20.96
C VAL A 20 -17.96 -12.13 19.50
N GLU A 21 -17.50 -13.30 19.02
CA GLU A 21 -17.08 -13.43 17.62
C GLU A 21 -18.27 -13.37 16.64
N LEU A 22 -19.47 -13.79 17.03
CA LEU A 22 -20.70 -13.60 16.23
C LEU A 22 -21.13 -12.13 16.15
N GLU A 23 -21.04 -11.37 17.24
CA GLU A 23 -21.29 -9.92 17.23
C GLU A 23 -20.29 -9.19 16.33
N LYS A 24 -19.02 -9.61 16.35
CA LYS A 24 -17.97 -9.10 15.46
C LYS A 24 -18.21 -9.49 14.00
N LEU A 25 -18.73 -10.69 13.73
CA LEU A 25 -19.12 -11.12 12.40
C LEU A 25 -20.27 -10.28 11.84
N ASN A 26 -21.29 -10.01 12.65
CA ASN A 26 -22.38 -9.11 12.26
C ASN A 26 -21.86 -7.71 11.97
N THR A 27 -21.00 -7.17 12.84
CA THR A 27 -20.38 -5.85 12.66
C THR A 27 -19.56 -5.78 11.36
N THR A 28 -18.70 -6.76 11.11
CA THR A 28 -17.89 -6.81 9.88
C THR A 28 -18.74 -7.01 8.63
N THR A 29 -19.87 -7.72 8.73
CA THR A 29 -20.83 -7.86 7.62
C THR A 29 -21.50 -6.53 7.28
N ASP A 30 -21.94 -5.78 8.30
CA ASP A 30 -22.50 -4.44 8.10
C ASP A 30 -21.47 -3.47 7.50
N GLU A 31 -20.22 -3.55 7.96
CA GLU A 31 -19.11 -2.78 7.39
C GLU A 31 -18.86 -3.13 5.92
N ILE A 32 -18.86 -4.42 5.54
CA ILE A 32 -18.71 -4.84 4.14
C ILE A 32 -19.84 -4.26 3.29
N ASN A 33 -21.10 -4.43 3.71
CA ASN A 33 -22.26 -3.92 2.98
C ASN A 33 -22.19 -2.40 2.79
N ARG A 34 -21.78 -1.69 3.84
CA ARG A 34 -21.58 -0.24 3.80
C ARG A 34 -20.49 0.15 2.79
N TRP A 35 -19.30 -0.45 2.91
CA TRP A 35 -18.18 -0.11 2.04
C TRP A 35 -18.45 -0.49 0.58
N GLU A 36 -19.16 -1.59 0.32
CA GLU A 36 -19.58 -1.97 -1.03
C GLU A 36 -20.57 -0.96 -1.62
N THR A 37 -21.55 -0.50 -0.82
CA THR A 37 -22.47 0.56 -1.25
C THR A 37 -21.73 1.86 -1.55
N GLU A 38 -20.83 2.29 -0.66
CA GLU A 38 -20.00 3.50 -0.86
C GLU A 38 -19.08 3.37 -2.09
N LEU A 39 -18.57 2.17 -2.38
CA LEU A 39 -17.74 1.88 -3.55
C LEU A 39 -18.55 2.03 -4.85
N ASP A 40 -19.77 1.48 -4.88
CA ASP A 40 -20.65 1.59 -6.03
C ASP A 40 -21.08 3.03 -6.30
N GLU A 41 -21.39 3.79 -5.26
CA GLU A 41 -21.67 5.22 -5.34
C GLU A 41 -20.46 6.02 -5.87
N ALA A 42 -19.26 5.75 -5.34
CA ALA A 42 -18.04 6.40 -5.79
C ALA A 42 -17.74 6.08 -7.26
N ASN A 43 -17.92 4.82 -7.68
CA ASN A 43 -17.76 4.40 -9.07
C ASN A 43 -18.80 5.03 -10.00
N ALA A 44 -20.06 5.13 -9.58
CA ALA A 44 -21.10 5.82 -10.32
C ALA A 44 -20.80 7.32 -10.47
N GLY A 45 -20.32 7.96 -9.40
CA GLY A 45 -19.83 9.33 -9.39
C GLY A 45 -18.67 9.55 -10.37
N PHE A 46 -17.67 8.65 -10.36
CA PHE A 46 -16.54 8.70 -11.30
C PHE A 46 -17.00 8.59 -12.76
N ARG A 47 -17.86 7.62 -13.09
CA ARG A 47 -18.42 7.44 -14.44
C ARG A 47 -19.19 8.69 -14.91
N THR A 48 -19.98 9.28 -14.02
CA THR A 48 -20.77 10.49 -14.31
C THR A 48 -19.87 11.68 -14.56
N LEU A 49 -18.86 11.87 -13.71
CA LEU A 49 -17.87 12.93 -13.87
C LEU A 49 -17.08 12.78 -15.17
N LEU A 50 -16.68 11.56 -15.54
CA LEU A 50 -15.96 11.26 -16.77
C LEU A 50 -16.80 11.58 -18.02
N SER A 51 -18.08 11.21 -18.00
CA SER A 51 -19.01 11.54 -19.09
C SER A 51 -19.19 13.06 -19.23
N LYS A 52 -19.43 13.75 -18.11
CA LYS A 52 -19.59 15.21 -18.07
C LYS A 52 -18.32 15.94 -18.55
N SER A 53 -17.15 15.53 -18.08
CA SER A 53 -15.87 16.14 -18.48
C SER A 53 -15.63 15.96 -19.98
N THR A 54 -15.85 14.74 -20.49
CA THR A 54 -15.70 14.43 -21.91
C THR A 54 -16.63 15.28 -22.77
N GLN A 55 -17.90 15.43 -22.38
CA GLN A 55 -18.87 16.24 -23.12
C GLN A 55 -18.49 17.72 -23.13
N GLN A 56 -18.12 18.29 -21.98
CA GLN A 56 -17.75 19.70 -21.87
C GLN A 56 -16.45 20.02 -22.61
N LEU A 57 -15.43 19.17 -22.49
CA LEU A 57 -14.17 19.33 -23.22
C LEU A 57 -14.37 19.19 -24.72
N LYS A 58 -15.21 18.28 -25.20
CA LYS A 58 -15.58 18.19 -26.63
C LYS A 58 -16.27 19.46 -27.12
N ALA A 59 -17.17 20.04 -26.32
CA ALA A 59 -17.84 21.28 -26.65
C ALA A 59 -16.86 22.46 -26.75
N LEU A 60 -15.90 22.56 -25.83
CA LEU A 60 -14.83 23.56 -25.91
C LEU A 60 -13.89 23.31 -27.09
N ALA A 61 -13.53 22.06 -27.35
CA ALA A 61 -12.69 21.70 -28.49
C ALA A 61 -13.32 22.13 -29.83
N LYS A 62 -14.63 21.93 -29.99
CA LYS A 62 -15.37 22.39 -31.16
C LYS A 62 -15.38 23.92 -31.31
N LYS A 63 -15.45 24.67 -30.21
CA LYS A 63 -15.44 26.14 -30.22
C LYS A 63 -14.06 26.73 -30.55
N LEU A 64 -12.99 26.12 -30.03
CA LEU A 64 -11.63 26.66 -30.11
C LEU A 64 -10.84 26.16 -31.34
N GLY A 65 -11.24 25.01 -31.90
CA GLY A 65 -10.69 24.47 -33.13
C GLY A 65 -9.18 24.25 -33.07
N SER A 66 -8.46 24.71 -34.10
CA SER A 66 -7.02 24.47 -34.28
C SER A 66 -6.12 25.21 -33.27
N CYS A 67 -6.65 26.16 -32.49
CA CYS A 67 -5.84 26.86 -31.48
C CYS A 67 -5.34 25.91 -30.37
N ILE A 68 -6.12 24.87 -30.04
CA ILE A 68 -5.73 23.87 -29.04
C ILE A 68 -4.48 23.12 -29.51
N GLU A 69 -4.53 22.54 -30.71
CA GLU A 69 -3.42 21.78 -31.31
C GLU A 69 -2.15 22.63 -31.44
N LYS A 70 -2.29 23.89 -31.89
CA LYS A 70 -1.16 24.82 -32.00
C LYS A 70 -0.51 25.15 -30.66
N SER A 71 -1.29 25.17 -29.57
CA SER A 71 -0.77 25.46 -28.23
C SER A 71 -0.23 24.23 -27.48
N ARG A 72 -0.46 22.99 -27.96
CA ARG A 72 0.01 21.78 -27.28
C ARG A 72 1.52 21.77 -26.99
N PRO A 73 2.40 22.13 -27.95
CA PRO A 73 3.84 22.10 -27.69
C PRO A 73 4.26 22.97 -26.51
N TYR A 74 3.55 24.09 -26.27
CA TYR A 74 3.78 24.95 -25.11
C TYR A 74 3.43 24.26 -23.80
N TYR A 75 2.24 23.64 -23.70
CA TYR A 75 1.82 22.95 -22.48
C TYR A 75 2.69 21.71 -22.20
N ASP A 76 3.07 20.96 -23.25
CA ASP A 76 3.98 19.82 -23.11
C ASP A 76 5.38 20.27 -22.61
N ALA A 77 5.90 21.37 -23.17
CA ALA A 77 7.17 21.95 -22.71
C ALA A 77 7.08 22.56 -21.31
N PHE A 78 5.91 23.08 -20.91
CA PHE A 78 5.67 23.57 -19.56
C PHE A 78 5.67 22.44 -18.53
N GLU A 79 5.00 21.31 -18.83
CA GLU A 79 5.03 20.11 -18.00
C GLU A 79 6.44 19.53 -17.90
N GLU A 80 7.19 19.48 -19.00
CA GLU A 80 8.60 19.08 -19.04
C GLU A 80 9.48 20.00 -18.17
N TYR A 81 9.30 21.32 -18.29
CA TYR A 81 9.97 22.32 -17.46
C TYR A 81 9.68 22.13 -15.97
N LYS A 82 8.40 21.98 -15.60
CA LYS A 82 7.98 21.78 -14.21
C LYS A 82 8.57 20.50 -13.62
N THR A 83 8.51 19.40 -14.36
CA THR A 83 9.09 18.11 -13.95
C THR A 83 10.61 18.21 -13.79
N ALA A 84 11.30 18.90 -14.72
CA ALA A 84 12.74 19.13 -14.62
C ALA A 84 13.10 20.03 -13.44
N GLN A 85 12.26 21.02 -13.11
CA GLN A 85 12.42 21.89 -11.94
C GLN A 85 12.34 21.09 -10.64
N GLU A 86 11.30 20.27 -10.48
CA GLU A 86 11.09 19.42 -9.30
C GLU A 86 12.28 18.47 -9.11
N ARG A 87 12.70 17.77 -10.18
CA ARG A 87 13.89 16.90 -10.15
C ARG A 87 15.19 17.64 -9.81
N CYS A 88 15.37 18.85 -10.33
CA CYS A 88 16.54 19.66 -10.02
C CYS A 88 16.54 20.07 -8.53
N GLN A 89 15.38 20.45 -7.99
CA GLN A 89 15.23 20.80 -6.59
C GLN A 89 15.47 19.61 -5.67
N GLU A 90 14.90 18.44 -5.99
CA GLU A 90 15.14 17.19 -5.27
C GLU A 90 16.64 16.83 -5.26
N ALA A 91 17.29 16.86 -6.43
CA ALA A 91 18.73 16.58 -6.54
C ALA A 91 19.57 17.62 -5.75
N ALA A 92 19.17 18.88 -5.73
CA ALA A 92 19.82 19.93 -4.93
C ALA A 92 19.71 19.64 -3.43
N VAL A 93 18.53 19.24 -2.95
CA VAL A 93 18.31 18.85 -1.54
C VAL A 93 19.17 17.64 -1.18
N GLN A 94 19.26 16.64 -2.05
CA GLN A 94 20.11 15.46 -1.82
C GLN A 94 21.60 15.83 -1.79
N PHE A 95 22.05 16.68 -2.69
CA PHE A 95 23.42 17.20 -2.67
C PHE A 95 23.73 17.98 -1.39
N GLN A 96 22.83 18.87 -0.95
CA GLN A 96 22.98 19.60 0.30
C GLN A 96 23.08 18.67 1.51
N ARG A 97 22.24 17.62 1.54
CA ARG A 97 22.29 16.59 2.59
C ARG A 97 23.62 15.84 2.58
N ALA A 98 24.06 15.35 1.42
CA ALA A 98 25.33 14.63 1.28
C ALA A 98 26.53 15.53 1.64
N PHE A 99 26.48 16.80 1.26
CA PHE A 99 27.48 17.80 1.63
C PHE A 99 27.53 18.02 3.15
N GLY A 100 26.37 18.14 3.81
CA GLY A 100 26.28 18.26 5.27
C GLY A 100 26.86 17.05 6.00
N ILE A 101 26.57 15.83 5.53
CA ILE A 101 27.13 14.58 6.09
C ILE A 101 28.65 14.56 5.93
N HIS A 102 29.17 14.88 4.75
CA HIS A 102 30.62 14.96 4.52
C HIS A 102 31.31 15.96 5.44
N LYS A 103 30.70 17.13 5.61
CA LYS A 103 31.21 18.17 6.50
C LYS A 103 31.25 17.69 7.96
N ALA A 104 30.16 17.09 8.45
CA ALA A 104 30.09 16.55 9.81
C ALA A 104 31.09 15.40 10.04
N ALA A 105 31.30 14.53 9.04
CA ALA A 105 32.29 13.46 9.11
C ALA A 105 33.71 14.02 9.22
N LYS A 106 34.05 15.07 8.44
CA LYS A 106 35.33 15.78 8.55
C LYS A 106 35.52 16.46 9.91
N GLU A 107 34.48 17.13 10.42
CA GLU A 107 34.51 17.76 11.74
C GLU A 107 34.71 16.72 12.86
N THR A 108 34.12 15.54 12.72
CA THR A 108 34.30 14.43 13.68
C THR A 108 35.76 13.97 13.73
N ILE A 109 36.42 13.80 12.57
CA ILE A 109 37.85 13.46 12.51
C ILE A 109 38.69 14.59 13.14
N ALA A 110 38.45 15.84 12.75
CA ALA A 110 39.21 16.98 13.27
C ALA A 110 39.11 17.11 14.81
N LEU A 111 37.93 16.89 15.38
CA LEU A 111 37.73 16.89 16.83
C LEU A 111 38.42 15.69 17.50
N ALA A 112 38.40 14.51 16.87
CA ALA A 112 39.09 13.33 17.37
C ALA A 112 40.62 13.54 17.39
N GLU A 113 41.19 14.12 16.33
CA GLU A 113 42.60 14.48 16.23
C GLU A 113 42.99 15.52 17.30
N GLN A 114 42.19 16.57 17.47
CA GLN A 114 42.44 17.60 18.49
C GLN A 114 42.42 17.02 19.92
N ARG A 115 41.46 16.14 20.22
CA ARG A 115 41.38 15.46 21.52
C ARG A 115 42.58 14.55 21.76
N PHE A 116 43.02 13.83 20.74
CA PHE A 116 44.21 12.99 20.84
C PHE A 116 45.49 13.80 21.10
N ILE A 117 45.68 14.92 20.40
CA ILE A 117 46.84 15.81 20.61
C ILE A 117 46.83 16.42 22.03
N SER A 118 45.66 16.82 22.52
CA SER A 118 45.56 17.40 23.88
C SER A 118 45.80 16.40 25.00
N HIS A 119 45.46 15.12 24.81
CA HIS A 119 45.64 14.04 25.80
C HIS A 119 46.81 13.10 25.46
N GLN A 120 47.77 13.56 24.65
CA GLN A 120 48.89 12.76 24.15
C GLN A 120 49.75 12.13 25.26
N HIS A 121 49.75 12.71 26.47
CA HIS A 121 50.50 12.21 27.63
C HIS A 121 49.75 11.13 28.43
N GLU A 122 48.43 10.98 28.22
CA GLU A 122 47.56 10.01 28.93
C GLU A 122 47.08 8.89 28.02
N TRP A 123 46.86 9.18 26.73
CA TRP A 123 46.32 8.24 25.77
C TRP A 123 47.44 7.57 24.98
N LYS A 124 47.47 6.23 24.98
CA LYS A 124 48.36 5.46 24.11
C LYS A 124 47.66 5.24 22.77
N PHE A 125 48.41 5.33 21.69
CA PHE A 125 47.95 4.87 20.37
C PHE A 125 47.84 3.35 20.42
N ASP A 126 46.66 2.85 20.77
CA ASP A 126 46.37 1.43 20.89
C ASP A 126 45.63 0.92 19.65
N ASN A 127 45.39 -0.40 19.62
CA ASN A 127 44.72 -1.05 18.50
C ASN A 127 43.29 -0.51 18.29
N ALA A 128 42.57 -0.22 19.38
CA ALA A 128 41.22 0.33 19.35
C ALA A 128 41.18 1.75 18.73
N TRP A 129 42.16 2.60 19.03
CA TRP A 129 42.27 3.93 18.45
C TRP A 129 42.63 3.88 16.97
N GLN A 130 43.52 2.97 16.56
CA GLN A 130 43.84 2.74 15.15
C GLN A 130 42.60 2.27 14.36
N GLU A 131 41.81 1.36 14.94
CA GLU A 131 40.56 0.89 14.33
C GLU A 131 39.51 2.03 14.24
N MET A 132 39.38 2.84 15.28
CA MET A 132 38.51 4.03 15.27
C MET A 132 38.89 5.00 14.14
N LEU A 133 40.19 5.29 13.96
CA LEU A 133 40.66 6.19 12.91
C LEU A 133 40.42 5.62 11.51
N ASN A 134 40.66 4.32 11.33
CA ASN A 134 40.37 3.63 10.06
C ASN A 134 38.88 3.72 9.72
N GLN A 135 37.99 3.44 10.69
CA GLN A 135 36.55 3.57 10.50
C GLN A 135 36.12 5.00 10.18
N ALA A 136 36.68 6.00 10.89
CA ALA A 136 36.37 7.40 10.63
C ALA A 136 36.84 7.84 9.23
N THR A 137 38.04 7.41 8.83
CA THR A 137 38.62 7.69 7.51
C THR A 137 37.79 7.05 6.39
N MET A 138 37.37 5.79 6.56
CA MET A 138 36.46 5.13 5.62
C MET A 138 35.14 5.90 5.48
N ARG A 139 34.53 6.33 6.60
CA ARG A 139 33.29 7.13 6.58
C ARG A 139 33.45 8.46 5.87
N VAL A 140 34.58 9.16 6.03
CA VAL A 140 34.84 10.40 5.30
C VAL A 140 35.01 10.14 3.80
N MET A 141 35.70 9.06 3.41
CA MET A 141 35.84 8.69 2.00
C MET A 141 34.49 8.28 1.37
N GLU A 142 33.66 7.54 2.09
CA GLU A 142 32.29 7.18 1.67
C GLU A 142 31.42 8.43 1.51
N ALA A 143 31.43 9.32 2.51
CA ALA A 143 30.68 10.58 2.46
C ALA A 143 31.17 11.49 1.33
N GLU A 144 32.47 11.52 1.04
CA GLU A 144 33.04 12.24 -0.09
C GLU A 144 32.56 11.69 -1.43
N THR A 145 32.58 10.36 -1.58
CA THR A 145 32.12 9.69 -2.78
C THR A 145 30.64 9.99 -3.02
N GLN A 146 29.81 9.87 -1.97
CA GLN A 146 28.39 10.19 -2.04
C GLN A 146 28.15 11.66 -2.41
N ARG A 147 28.91 12.59 -1.82
CA ARG A 147 28.84 14.03 -2.17
C ARG A 147 29.16 14.25 -3.64
N GLN A 148 30.20 13.63 -4.18
CA GLN A 148 30.59 13.78 -5.59
C GLN A 148 29.53 13.20 -6.55
N LEU A 149 28.93 12.05 -6.20
CA LEU A 149 27.85 11.45 -7.00
C LEU A 149 26.61 12.35 -7.02
N SER A 150 26.15 12.81 -5.87
CA SER A 150 25.00 13.73 -5.77
C SER A 150 25.27 15.09 -6.44
N GLU A 151 26.52 15.57 -6.42
CA GLU A 151 26.93 16.78 -7.14
C GLU A 151 26.79 16.63 -8.65
N LYS A 152 27.30 15.52 -9.21
CA LYS A 152 27.17 15.21 -10.65
C LYS A 152 25.71 15.07 -11.07
N GLU A 153 24.89 14.43 -10.24
CA GLU A 153 23.46 14.28 -10.49
C GLU A 153 22.74 15.62 -10.49
N HIS A 154 23.00 16.48 -9.49
CA HIS A 154 22.47 17.84 -9.45
C HIS A 154 22.88 18.67 -10.67
N GLN A 155 24.15 18.63 -11.08
CA GLN A 155 24.63 19.33 -12.27
C GLN A 155 23.92 18.85 -13.55
N LYS A 156 23.73 17.53 -13.71
CA LYS A 156 22.99 16.95 -14.83
C LYS A 156 21.53 17.42 -14.84
N SER A 157 20.85 17.34 -13.70
CA SER A 157 19.46 17.78 -13.57
C SER A 157 19.30 19.29 -13.81
N ALA A 158 20.26 20.09 -13.36
CA ALA A 158 20.29 21.54 -13.61
C ALA A 158 20.44 21.88 -15.11
N ALA A 159 21.28 21.13 -15.84
CA ALA A 159 21.43 21.32 -17.28
C ALA A 159 20.13 20.98 -18.06
N ILE A 160 19.44 19.92 -17.65
CA ILE A 160 18.13 19.54 -18.22
C ILE A 160 17.09 20.63 -17.92
N PHE A 161 17.03 21.11 -16.68
CA PHE A 161 16.14 22.19 -16.27
C PHE A 161 16.35 23.46 -17.10
N GLU A 162 17.60 23.89 -17.28
CA GLU A 162 17.92 25.09 -18.06
C GLU A 162 17.51 24.93 -19.54
N THR A 163 17.77 23.75 -20.13
CA THR A 163 17.35 23.44 -21.50
C THR A 163 15.82 23.46 -21.66
N ALA A 164 15.10 22.81 -20.74
CA ALA A 164 13.64 22.77 -20.75
C ALA A 164 13.03 24.17 -20.53
N LYS A 165 13.64 24.98 -19.65
CA LYS A 165 13.25 26.38 -19.39
C LYS A 165 13.39 27.25 -20.63
N GLN A 166 14.51 27.14 -21.34
CA GLN A 166 14.73 27.92 -22.58
C GLN A 166 13.72 27.54 -23.66
N LYS A 167 13.45 26.24 -23.84
CA LYS A 167 12.42 25.74 -24.77
C LYS A 167 11.02 26.27 -24.40
N TYR A 168 10.66 26.22 -23.14
CA TYR A 168 9.39 26.75 -22.63
C TYR A 168 9.25 28.26 -22.90
N GLN A 169 10.27 29.06 -22.55
CA GLN A 169 10.26 30.51 -22.77
C GLN A 169 10.22 30.90 -24.25
N TYR A 170 10.86 30.11 -25.12
CA TYR A 170 10.78 30.30 -26.56
C TYR A 170 9.33 30.08 -27.06
N LEU A 171 8.72 28.96 -26.69
CA LEU A 171 7.36 28.60 -27.09
C LEU A 171 6.30 29.55 -26.51
N GLU A 172 6.52 30.07 -25.31
CA GLU A 172 5.65 31.09 -24.70
C GLU A 172 5.55 32.36 -25.55
N LYS A 173 6.69 32.81 -26.09
CA LYS A 173 6.76 34.00 -26.94
C LYS A 173 6.17 33.76 -28.31
N ASP A 174 6.49 32.63 -28.93
CA ASP A 174 6.06 32.27 -30.29
C ASP A 174 4.55 31.99 -30.37
N LEU A 175 3.98 31.29 -29.38
CA LEU A 175 2.61 30.78 -29.42
C LEU A 175 1.61 31.62 -28.58
N LYS A 176 1.97 32.83 -28.16
CA LYS A 176 1.20 33.68 -27.22
C LYS A 176 -0.30 33.77 -27.53
N SER A 177 -0.66 34.03 -28.79
CA SER A 177 -2.08 34.15 -29.21
C SER A 177 -2.83 32.82 -29.13
N ALA A 178 -2.19 31.72 -29.51
CA ALA A 178 -2.78 30.39 -29.45
C ALA A 178 -2.98 29.96 -27.98
N ILE A 179 -1.99 30.21 -27.12
CA ILE A 179 -2.05 29.95 -25.68
C ILE A 179 -3.21 30.71 -25.04
N GLN A 180 -3.34 32.02 -25.31
CA GLN A 180 -4.41 32.83 -24.72
C GLN A 180 -5.81 32.35 -25.13
N LYS A 181 -5.97 31.92 -26.38
CA LYS A 181 -7.25 31.39 -26.88
C LYS A 181 -7.56 30.00 -26.36
N SER A 182 -6.56 29.13 -26.20
CA SER A 182 -6.75 27.75 -25.74
C SER A 182 -6.80 27.61 -24.21
N ARG A 183 -6.37 28.63 -23.47
CA ARG A 183 -6.33 28.66 -22.00
C ARG A 183 -7.59 28.12 -21.31
N PRO A 184 -8.83 28.52 -21.68
CA PRO A 184 -10.03 28.02 -21.01
C PRO A 184 -10.22 26.50 -21.14
N TYR A 185 -9.73 25.90 -22.23
CA TYR A 185 -9.78 24.44 -22.42
C TYR A 185 -8.79 23.72 -21.52
N PHE A 186 -7.56 24.21 -21.41
CA PHE A 186 -6.53 23.57 -20.59
C PHE A 186 -6.82 23.73 -19.09
N GLU A 187 -7.29 24.90 -18.64
CA GLU A 187 -7.73 25.12 -17.25
C GLU A 187 -8.90 24.19 -16.88
N GLN A 188 -9.92 24.12 -17.75
CA GLN A 188 -11.05 23.22 -17.50
C GLN A 188 -10.64 21.74 -17.56
N LYS A 189 -9.71 21.37 -18.44
CA LYS A 189 -9.15 20.01 -18.51
C LYS A 189 -8.43 19.65 -17.22
N GLU A 190 -7.59 20.55 -16.70
CA GLU A 190 -6.87 20.37 -15.44
C GLU A 190 -7.84 20.24 -14.26
N ASP A 191 -8.86 21.10 -14.16
CA ASP A 191 -9.89 21.00 -13.14
C ASP A 191 -10.61 19.64 -13.14
N PHE A 192 -10.97 19.14 -14.33
CA PHE A 192 -11.59 17.83 -14.46
C PHE A 192 -10.61 16.70 -14.13
N GLN A 193 -9.36 16.82 -14.54
CA GLN A 193 -8.32 15.84 -14.23
C GLN A 193 -8.09 15.74 -12.72
N ASN A 194 -8.02 16.87 -12.01
CA ASN A 194 -7.89 16.92 -10.55
C ASN A 194 -9.11 16.27 -9.86
N LYS A 195 -10.33 16.58 -10.30
CA LYS A 195 -11.55 15.96 -9.76
C LYS A 195 -11.61 14.46 -10.03
N LEU A 196 -11.20 14.02 -11.22
CA LEU A 196 -11.14 12.59 -11.59
C LEU A 196 -10.08 11.86 -10.76
N MET A 197 -8.90 12.47 -10.57
CA MET A 197 -7.84 11.91 -9.72
C MET A 197 -8.31 11.79 -8.27
N ALA A 198 -8.96 12.81 -7.71
CA ALA A 198 -9.51 12.76 -6.36
C ALA A 198 -10.58 11.66 -6.20
N GLN A 199 -11.48 11.51 -7.19
CA GLN A 199 -12.46 10.41 -7.18
C GLN A 199 -11.79 9.04 -7.33
N LYS A 200 -10.75 8.92 -8.15
CA LYS A 200 -9.99 7.68 -8.29
C LYS A 200 -9.32 7.28 -6.97
N LEU A 201 -8.67 8.23 -6.29
CA LEU A 201 -8.07 8.01 -4.97
C LEU A 201 -9.13 7.60 -3.93
N LYS A 202 -10.31 8.22 -3.96
CA LYS A 202 -11.43 7.82 -3.09
C LYS A 202 -11.85 6.38 -3.36
N VAL A 203 -12.01 5.99 -4.62
CA VAL A 203 -12.34 4.61 -5.01
C VAL A 203 -11.27 3.63 -4.54
N GLU A 204 -9.99 3.95 -4.72
CA GLU A 204 -8.87 3.13 -4.26
C GLU A 204 -8.88 2.94 -2.73
N LEU A 205 -9.13 4.01 -1.97
CA LEU A 205 -9.22 3.96 -0.51
C LEU A 205 -10.41 3.10 -0.02
N ILE A 206 -11.57 3.26 -0.65
CA ILE A 206 -12.75 2.44 -0.31
C ILE A 206 -12.50 0.98 -0.69
N GLN A 207 -11.88 0.71 -1.83
CA GLN A 207 -11.53 -0.65 -2.25
C GLN A 207 -10.57 -1.33 -1.25
N GLN A 208 -9.60 -0.59 -0.71
CA GLN A 208 -8.74 -1.06 0.37
C GLN A 208 -9.58 -1.37 1.63
N SER A 209 -10.52 -0.49 1.99
CA SER A 209 -11.41 -0.68 3.14
C SER A 209 -12.31 -1.92 3.00
N VAL A 210 -12.88 -2.15 1.82
CA VAL A 210 -13.63 -3.38 1.49
C VAL A 210 -12.73 -4.61 1.67
N THR A 211 -11.49 -4.54 1.18
CA THR A 211 -10.56 -5.67 1.26
C THR A 211 -10.21 -5.96 2.72
N GLN A 212 -9.96 -4.93 3.53
CA GLN A 212 -9.67 -5.05 4.95
C GLN A 212 -10.86 -5.59 5.75
N ALA A 213 -12.08 -5.13 5.46
CA ALA A 213 -13.30 -5.62 6.10
C ALA A 213 -13.54 -7.11 5.76
N LYS A 214 -13.33 -7.51 4.49
CA LYS A 214 -13.41 -8.92 4.06
C LYS A 214 -12.35 -9.80 4.71
N GLN A 215 -11.13 -9.29 4.88
CA GLN A 215 -10.07 -9.97 5.63
C GLN A 215 -10.49 -10.16 7.10
N SER A 216 -10.99 -9.11 7.75
CA SER A 216 -11.45 -9.16 9.14
C SER A 216 -12.61 -10.14 9.34
N TYR A 217 -13.54 -10.20 8.39
CA TYR A 217 -14.62 -11.18 8.36
C TYR A 217 -14.08 -12.62 8.24
N SER A 218 -13.15 -12.85 7.30
CA SER A 218 -12.49 -14.15 7.14
C SER A 218 -11.72 -14.59 8.39
N ASP A 219 -11.04 -13.67 9.08
CA ASP A 219 -10.27 -13.98 10.28
C ASP A 219 -11.18 -14.23 11.49
N THR A 220 -12.33 -13.56 11.56
CA THR A 220 -13.39 -13.85 12.54
C THR A 220 -13.97 -15.25 12.34
N LEU A 221 -14.23 -15.65 11.10
CA LEU A 221 -14.67 -17.01 10.77
C LEU A 221 -13.65 -18.09 11.16
N LYS A 222 -12.35 -17.87 10.87
CA LYS A 222 -11.29 -18.80 11.32
C LYS A 222 -11.20 -18.88 12.83
N THR A 223 -11.41 -17.76 13.53
CA THR A 223 -11.39 -17.73 15.00
C THR A 223 -12.57 -18.53 15.56
N LEU A 224 -13.76 -18.39 14.98
CA LEU A 224 -14.93 -19.21 15.32
C LEU A 224 -14.69 -20.71 15.05
N GLU A 225 -14.03 -21.04 13.94
CA GLU A 225 -13.64 -22.42 13.61
C GLU A 225 -12.69 -22.98 14.68
N CYS A 226 -11.63 -22.24 15.07
CA CYS A 226 -10.72 -22.66 16.13
C CYS A 226 -11.41 -22.84 17.49
N ILE A 227 -12.32 -21.93 17.87
CA ILE A 227 -13.09 -22.06 19.12
C ILE A 227 -13.97 -23.31 19.06
N SER A 228 -14.62 -23.56 17.92
CA SER A 228 -15.45 -24.74 17.70
C SER A 228 -14.63 -26.04 17.81
N GLU A 229 -13.47 -26.10 17.16
CA GLU A 229 -12.52 -27.22 17.25
C GLU A 229 -12.06 -27.45 18.70
N GLU A 230 -11.69 -26.40 19.44
CA GLU A 230 -11.28 -26.50 20.84
C GLU A 230 -12.39 -27.07 21.73
N ILE A 231 -13.64 -26.61 21.55
CA ILE A 231 -14.80 -27.13 22.29
C ILE A 231 -15.02 -28.62 21.95
N HIS A 232 -14.93 -28.98 20.66
CA HIS A 232 -15.06 -30.37 20.23
C HIS A 232 -13.95 -31.27 20.80
N GLU A 233 -12.70 -30.84 20.78
CA GLU A 233 -11.58 -31.57 21.38
C GLU A 233 -11.75 -31.77 22.88
N ARG A 234 -12.16 -30.73 23.62
CA ARG A 234 -12.44 -30.83 25.07
C ARG A 234 -13.57 -31.82 25.35
N ARG A 235 -14.63 -31.83 24.53
CA ARG A 235 -15.73 -32.79 24.63
C ARG A 235 -15.26 -34.22 24.33
N LEU A 236 -14.37 -34.42 23.37
CA LEU A 236 -13.79 -35.73 23.05
C LEU A 236 -12.90 -36.26 24.18
N LEU A 237 -12.06 -35.40 24.78
CA LEU A 237 -11.19 -35.75 25.92
C LEU A 237 -11.96 -36.01 27.22
N SER A 238 -13.11 -35.35 27.41
CA SER A 238 -13.95 -35.47 28.60
C SER A 238 -14.96 -36.63 28.54
N ARG A 239 -14.99 -37.39 27.43
CA ARG A 239 -15.75 -38.65 27.40
C ARG A 239 -15.10 -39.65 28.37
N PRO A 240 -15.87 -40.28 29.28
CA PRO A 240 -15.34 -41.36 30.11
C PRO A 240 -14.69 -42.41 29.20
N ARG A 241 -13.43 -42.78 29.46
CA ARG A 241 -12.83 -43.95 28.80
C ARG A 241 -13.76 -45.13 29.06
N GLU A 242 -14.34 -45.69 27.99
CA GLU A 242 -15.11 -46.91 28.14
C GLU A 242 -14.21 -47.96 28.81
N PRO A 243 -14.69 -48.67 29.85
CA PRO A 243 -13.97 -49.78 30.44
C PRO A 243 -13.50 -50.73 29.35
N GLY A 244 -12.20 -51.07 29.35
CA GLY A 244 -11.56 -51.86 28.31
C GLY A 244 -12.37 -53.10 27.96
N VAL A 245 -12.81 -53.19 26.70
CA VAL A 245 -13.50 -54.35 26.15
C VAL A 245 -12.47 -55.43 25.78
N GLY A 246 -11.92 -56.07 26.81
CA GLY A 246 -11.44 -57.44 26.76
C GLY A 246 -12.55 -58.35 27.30
N ALA A 247 -13.53 -58.63 26.44
CA ALA A 247 -14.52 -59.68 26.64
C ALA A 247 -15.00 -60.13 25.26
N GLU A 248 -14.26 -61.07 24.70
CA GLU A 248 -14.59 -61.87 23.54
C GLU A 248 -16.05 -62.33 23.49
N LYS A 249 -16.72 -62.08 22.36
CA LYS A 249 -17.59 -63.06 21.69
C LYS A 249 -18.00 -62.62 20.28
N SER A 250 -17.67 -63.52 19.35
CA SER A 250 -18.23 -63.74 18.00
C SER A 250 -18.08 -62.67 16.92
N CYS A 251 -17.09 -62.96 16.06
CA CYS A 251 -16.96 -62.62 14.65
C CYS A 251 -18.30 -62.57 13.88
N SER A 252 -18.58 -61.42 13.26
CA SER A 252 -19.27 -61.35 11.95
C SER A 252 -18.64 -60.22 11.13
N PRO A 253 -18.27 -60.46 9.86
CA PRO A 253 -17.55 -59.49 9.04
C PRO A 253 -18.47 -58.33 8.63
N PRO A 254 -17.92 -57.10 8.46
CA PRO A 254 -18.69 -55.93 8.05
C PRO A 254 -19.19 -56.10 6.61
N PRO A 255 -20.46 -55.75 6.31
CA PRO A 255 -20.87 -55.53 4.93
C PRO A 255 -20.15 -54.28 4.40
N SER A 256 -19.36 -54.50 3.35
CA SER A 256 -18.73 -53.49 2.50
C SER A 256 -19.77 -52.49 1.97
N LEU A 257 -19.76 -51.27 2.51
CA LEU A 257 -20.42 -50.11 1.89
C LEU A 257 -19.55 -49.65 0.71
N ASN A 258 -19.73 -50.33 -0.42
CA ASN A 258 -19.40 -49.77 -1.72
C ASN A 258 -20.41 -48.66 -1.99
N PHE A 259 -20.02 -47.40 -1.79
CA PHE A 259 -20.69 -46.28 -2.44
C PHE A 259 -19.93 -45.99 -3.72
N ASP A 260 -20.47 -46.51 -4.83
CA ASP A 260 -20.07 -46.17 -6.19
C ASP A 260 -20.15 -44.64 -6.38
N LEU A 261 -18.98 -44.02 -6.55
CA LEU A 261 -18.85 -42.74 -7.26
C LEU A 261 -19.11 -43.02 -8.74
N ASP A 262 -20.37 -43.07 -9.18
CA ASP A 262 -20.74 -42.98 -10.61
C ASP A 262 -22.25 -42.76 -10.81
N GLN A 263 -22.80 -41.72 -10.17
CA GLN A 263 -24.09 -41.15 -10.57
C GLN A 263 -24.13 -39.63 -10.34
N CYS A 264 -23.24 -38.93 -11.06
CA CYS A 264 -23.38 -37.52 -11.36
C CYS A 264 -23.31 -37.37 -12.89
N ASP A 265 -24.47 -37.45 -13.52
CA ASP A 265 -24.77 -37.16 -14.92
C ASP A 265 -26.26 -37.57 -15.08
N ILE A 266 -27.26 -36.81 -15.53
CA ILE A 266 -27.35 -35.66 -16.41
C ILE A 266 -28.76 -35.10 -16.16
N LEU A 267 -28.93 -33.81 -15.87
CA LEU A 267 -30.13 -33.06 -16.30
C LEU A 267 -29.73 -31.61 -16.57
N SER A 268 -29.17 -31.42 -17.77
CA SER A 268 -29.18 -30.15 -18.48
C SER A 268 -30.27 -30.20 -19.57
N LEU A 269 -30.78 -29.03 -19.94
CA LEU A 269 -31.88 -28.72 -20.88
C LEU A 269 -33.28 -29.02 -20.31
N VAL A 270 -34.12 -28.03 -20.03
CA VAL A 270 -34.59 -26.93 -20.90
C VAL A 270 -34.64 -25.59 -20.16
#